data_AF-A0A1Q9NPC8-F1
#
_entry.id   AF-A0A1Q9NPC8-F1
#
_cell.length_a   1.000
_cell.length_b   1.000
_cell.length_c   1.000
_cell.angle_alpha   90.00
_cell.angle_beta   90.00
_cell.angle_gamma   90.00
#
_symmetry.space_group_name_H-M   'P 1'
#
loop_
_entity.id
_entity.type
_entity.pdbx_description
1 polymer ?
#
loop_
_entity_poly.entity_id
_entity_poly.type
_entity_poly.pdbx_seq_one_letter_code
_entity_poly.pdbx_strand_id
1 'polypeptide(L)'
;MSFCNVCGEEIGNANFCSNCGTAQDNEPPQSKNLPQPPTFQTQAPSQQGMQGMMQNISPMMIIMIIAMIIMMVFMFIFIFPTIFNFMNR
;
A
#
# COMPACT_ATOMS: atom_id res chain seq x y z
N MET A 1 -27.57 -18.15 -16.75
CA MET A 1 -27.01 -16.83 -17.09
C MET A 1 -27.01 -16.03 -15.81
N SER A 2 -25.88 -15.39 -15.49
CA SER A 2 -25.72 -14.59 -14.28
C SER A 2 -25.63 -13.13 -14.68
N PHE A 3 -26.22 -12.27 -13.86
CA PHE A 3 -26.22 -10.83 -14.06
C PHE A 3 -25.43 -10.16 -12.94
N CYS A 4 -24.79 -9.05 -13.25
CA CYS A 4 -24.06 -8.29 -12.27
C CYS A 4 -25.02 -7.67 -11.25
N ASN A 5 -24.81 -7.95 -9.96
CA ASN A 5 -25.64 -7.41 -8.88
C ASN A 5 -25.57 -5.88 -8.71
N VAL A 6 -24.62 -5.22 -9.39
CA VAL A 6 -24.42 -3.77 -9.30
C VAL A 6 -24.99 -3.02 -10.50
N CYS A 7 -24.75 -3.52 -11.72
CA CYS A 7 -25.14 -2.79 -12.95
C CYS A 7 -26.16 -3.51 -13.83
N GLY A 8 -26.52 -4.76 -13.50
CA GLY A 8 -27.49 -5.54 -14.28
C GLY A 8 -26.98 -6.10 -15.61
N GLU A 9 -25.69 -5.93 -15.92
CA GLU A 9 -25.07 -6.48 -17.14
C GLU A 9 -25.04 -8.02 -17.10
N GLU A 10 -25.24 -8.67 -18.24
CA GLU A 10 -25.06 -10.13 -18.35
C GLU A 10 -23.57 -10.49 -18.31
N ILE A 11 -23.18 -11.29 -17.32
CA ILE A 11 -21.76 -11.59 -17.02
C ILE A 11 -21.43 -13.09 -17.12
N GLY A 12 -22.43 -13.95 -17.37
CA GLY A 12 -22.21 -15.39 -17.45
C GLY A 12 -21.53 -15.93 -16.19
N ASN A 13 -20.54 -16.83 -16.32
CA ASN A 13 -19.80 -17.39 -15.19
C ASN A 13 -18.52 -16.61 -14.83
N ALA A 14 -18.48 -15.31 -15.11
CA ALA A 14 -17.33 -14.47 -14.80
C ALA A 14 -17.33 -14.04 -13.32
N ASN A 15 -16.15 -14.05 -12.69
CA ASN A 15 -15.94 -13.59 -11.32
C ASN A 15 -15.86 -12.06 -11.21
N PHE A 16 -15.92 -11.34 -12.34
CA PHE A 16 -15.86 -9.88 -12.38
C PHE A 16 -16.76 -9.36 -13.51
N CYS A 17 -17.40 -8.23 -13.27
CA CYS A 17 -18.21 -7.57 -14.30
C CYS A 17 -17.34 -6.67 -15.18
N SER A 18 -17.36 -6.89 -16.50
CA SER A 18 -16.60 -6.07 -17.46
C SER A 18 -17.14 -4.65 -17.62
N ASN A 19 -18.40 -4.41 -17.25
CA ASN A 19 -19.05 -3.11 -17.38
C ASN A 19 -18.76 -2.18 -16.18
N CYS A 20 -18.86 -2.70 -14.95
CA CYS A 20 -18.66 -1.90 -13.73
C CYS A 20 -17.41 -2.27 -12.90
N GLY A 21 -16.67 -3.31 -13.27
CA GLY A 21 -15.47 -3.76 -12.57
C GLY A 21 -15.72 -4.44 -11.22
N THR A 22 -16.98 -4.61 -10.80
CA THR A 22 -17.30 -5.24 -9.52
C THR A 22 -17.04 -6.74 -9.57
N ALA A 23 -16.27 -7.24 -8.59
CA ALA A 23 -16.11 -8.68 -8.36
C ALA A 23 -17.47 -9.31 -7.99
N GLN A 24 -17.77 -10.44 -8.58
CA GLN A 24 -19.00 -11.18 -8.33
C GLN A 24 -18.65 -12.36 -7.47
N ASP A 25 -19.27 -12.46 -6.30
CA ASP A 25 -19.10 -13.55 -5.35
C ASP A 25 -19.80 -14.83 -5.83
N ASN A 26 -19.72 -15.13 -7.13
CA ASN A 26 -20.08 -16.43 -7.66
C ASN A 26 -18.92 -17.35 -7.34
N GLU A 27 -18.93 -17.96 -6.16
CA GLU A 27 -18.00 -19.05 -5.83
C GLU A 27 -17.94 -20.05 -6.99
N PRO A 28 -16.82 -20.19 -7.73
CA PRO A 28 -16.57 -21.45 -8.40
C PRO A 28 -16.42 -22.50 -7.30
N PRO A 29 -16.89 -23.75 -7.49
CA PRO A 29 -16.79 -24.76 -6.44
C PRO A 29 -15.35 -24.80 -5.95
N GLN A 30 -15.17 -24.37 -4.69
CA GLN A 30 -13.89 -24.45 -4.01
C GLN A 30 -13.47 -25.91 -4.02
N SER A 31 -12.50 -26.24 -4.88
CA SER A 31 -11.72 -27.46 -4.74
C SER A 31 -10.97 -27.33 -3.43
N LYS A 32 -11.62 -27.87 -2.40
CA LYS A 32 -11.11 -28.06 -1.04
C LYS A 32 -9.71 -28.65 -1.14
N ASN A 33 -8.81 -28.16 -0.29
CA ASN A 33 -7.67 -28.87 0.28
C ASN A 33 -7.58 -30.38 -0.07
N LEU A 34 -6.41 -30.92 -0.38
CA LEU A 34 -5.16 -30.71 0.37
C LEU A 34 -4.01 -30.08 -0.45
N PRO A 35 -3.00 -29.45 0.20
CA PRO A 35 -3.04 -28.29 1.08
C PRO A 35 -2.60 -27.00 0.34
N GLN A 36 -3.12 -25.86 0.80
CA GLN A 36 -2.88 -24.49 0.31
C GLN A 36 -1.40 -24.12 0.00
N PRO A 37 -1.10 -23.55 -1.18
CA PRO A 37 0.01 -22.61 -1.33
C PRO A 37 -0.38 -21.23 -0.77
N PRO A 38 0.48 -20.55 0.01
CA PRO A 38 0.24 -19.17 0.42
C PRO A 38 0.16 -18.21 -0.79
N THR A 39 -0.81 -17.32 -0.68
CA THR A 39 -1.26 -16.25 -1.58
C THR A 39 -0.19 -15.23 -2.02
N PHE A 40 -0.20 -14.92 -3.32
CA PHE A 40 -0.17 -13.58 -3.95
C PHE A 40 0.76 -12.47 -3.39
N GLN A 41 1.67 -11.97 -4.24
CA GLN A 41 1.63 -10.61 -4.83
C GLN A 41 2.54 -10.54 -6.08
N THR A 42 1.97 -10.46 -7.29
CA THR A 42 2.66 -9.87 -8.45
C THR A 42 1.93 -8.57 -8.77
N GLN A 43 2.51 -7.47 -8.31
CA GLN A 43 2.08 -6.10 -8.57
C GLN A 43 2.50 -5.69 -10.00
N ALA A 44 1.55 -5.15 -10.75
CA ALA A 44 1.83 -4.15 -11.79
C ALA A 44 0.86 -2.98 -11.53
N PRO A 45 1.33 -1.81 -11.03
CA PRO A 45 0.45 -0.69 -10.73
C PRO A 45 0.53 0.41 -11.81
N SER A 46 -0.59 0.66 -12.49
CA SER A 46 -0.83 1.96 -13.13
C SER A 46 -2.24 2.48 -12.80
N GLN A 47 -2.21 3.51 -11.94
CA GLN A 47 -3.12 4.66 -11.82
C GLN A 47 -4.55 4.42 -11.29
N GLN A 48 -4.87 4.89 -10.08
CA GLN A 48 -5.00 6.30 -9.66
C GLN A 48 -6.26 6.97 -10.22
N GLY A 49 -7.42 6.55 -9.71
CA GLY A 49 -8.65 7.33 -9.74
C GLY A 49 -8.78 8.14 -8.44
N MET A 50 -8.89 9.46 -8.59
CA MET A 50 -8.98 10.47 -7.53
C MET A 50 -10.11 10.20 -6.51
N GLN A 51 -9.80 9.78 -5.29
CA GLN A 51 -10.80 9.75 -4.19
C GLN A 51 -10.19 9.60 -2.78
N GLY A 52 -9.14 10.37 -2.45
CA GLY A 52 -8.55 10.32 -1.11
C GLY A 52 -7.64 11.49 -0.76
N MET A 53 -8.17 12.72 -0.71
CA MET A 53 -7.44 13.89 -0.19
C MET A 53 -7.41 13.98 1.35
N MET A 54 -7.38 12.85 2.07
CA MET A 54 -7.13 12.84 3.51
C MET A 54 -6.24 11.64 3.91
N GLN A 55 -5.02 11.96 4.31
CA GLN A 55 -4.22 11.23 5.31
C GLN A 55 -3.65 9.84 4.95
N ASN A 56 -3.31 9.55 3.70
CA ASN A 56 -2.33 8.49 3.39
C ASN A 56 -0.91 9.08 3.31
N ILE A 57 -0.41 9.66 4.41
CA ILE A 57 1.03 9.85 4.54
C ILE A 57 1.60 8.44 4.64
N SER A 58 2.27 7.97 3.58
CA SER A 58 2.84 6.63 3.59
C SER A 58 3.78 6.49 4.80
N PRO A 59 3.67 5.41 5.59
CA PRO A 59 4.50 5.24 6.79
C PRO A 59 5.99 5.25 6.45
N MET A 60 6.36 4.92 5.20
CA MET A 60 7.75 5.00 4.71
C MET A 60 8.29 6.43 4.66
N MET A 61 7.48 7.42 4.29
CA MET A 61 7.91 8.82 4.26
C MET A 61 8.19 9.36 5.67
N ILE A 62 7.36 8.98 6.65
CA ILE A 62 7.52 9.39 8.05
C ILE A 62 8.81 8.82 8.63
N ILE A 63 9.10 7.55 8.38
CA ILE A 63 10.33 6.89 8.86
C ILE A 63 11.57 7.59 8.31
N MET A 64 11.59 7.97 7.03
CA MET A 64 12.72 8.69 6.45
C MET A 64 12.92 10.08 7.05
N ILE A 65 11.84 10.83 7.29
CA ILE A 65 11.90 12.16 7.92
C ILE A 65 12.45 12.04 9.35
N ILE A 66 11.95 11.08 10.13
CA ILE A 66 12.42 10.84 11.50
C ILE A 66 13.91 10.47 11.50
N ALA A 67 14.34 9.57 10.61
CA ALA A 67 15.74 9.18 10.51
C ALA A 67 16.67 10.37 10.19
N MET A 68 16.24 11.26 9.30
CA MET A 68 16.99 12.46 8.95
C MET A 68 17.11 13.43 10.14
N ILE A 69 16.02 13.64 10.89
CA ILE A 69 16.03 14.51 12.08
C ILE A 69 16.94 13.93 13.17
N ILE A 70 16.88 12.62 13.43
CA ILE A 70 17.73 11.96 14.42
C ILE A 70 19.21 12.12 14.07
N MET A 71 19.58 11.88 12.81
CA MET A 71 20.96 12.07 12.34
C MET A 71 21.43 13.52 12.49
N MET A 72 20.57 14.49 12.16
CA MET A 72 20.89 15.91 12.31
C MET A 72 21.11 16.27 13.79
N VAL A 73 20.21 15.86 14.69
CA VAL A 73 20.32 16.13 16.13
C VAL A 73 21.56 15.46 16.71
N PHE A 74 21.85 14.21 16.32
CA PHE A 74 23.06 13.52 16.71
C PHE A 74 24.31 14.27 16.26
N MET A 75 24.37 14.68 14.99
CA MET A 75 25.48 15.53 14.52
C MET A 75 25.61 16.81 15.33
N PHE A 76 24.53 17.53 15.64
CA PHE A 76 24.61 18.73 16.47
C PHE A 76 25.11 18.43 17.88
N ILE A 77 24.61 17.39 18.55
CA ILE A 77 25.04 17.06 19.92
C ILE A 77 26.51 16.65 19.97
N PHE A 78 27.03 15.98 18.95
CA PHE A 78 28.42 15.52 18.96
C PHE A 78 29.39 16.56 18.40
N ILE A 79 29.03 17.23 17.30
CA ILE A 79 29.91 18.16 16.60
C ILE A 79 29.98 19.50 17.32
N PHE A 80 28.86 20.00 17.84
CA PHE A 80 28.83 21.34 18.44
C PHE A 80 29.71 21.44 19.69
N PRO A 81 29.71 20.48 20.63
CA PRO A 81 30.65 20.47 21.75
C PRO A 81 32.09 20.27 21.31
N THR A 82 32.36 19.45 20.28
CA THR A 82 33.72 19.26 19.75
C THR A 82 34.27 20.57 19.17
N ILE A 83 33.49 21.28 18.37
CA ILE A 83 33.89 22.57 17.79
C ILE A 83 34.04 23.63 18.88
N PHE A 84 33.08 23.71 19.80
CA PHE A 84 33.13 24.70 20.88
C PHE A 84 34.32 24.46 21.83
N ASN A 85 34.61 23.19 22.17
CA ASN A 85 35.77 22.83 22.99
C ASN A 85 37.08 23.20 22.28
N PHE A 86 37.14 23.05 20.96
CA PHE A 86 38.31 23.44 20.16
C PHE A 86 38.48 24.96 20.07
N MET A 87 37.39 25.72 19.93
CA MET A 87 37.44 27.19 19.90
C MET A 87 37.75 27.82 21.27
N ASN A 88 37.43 27.13 22.37
CA ASN A 88 37.67 27.61 23.73
C ASN A 88 39.04 27.18 24.30
N ARG A 89 39.85 26.48 23.51
CA ARG A 89 41.25 26.16 23.80
C ARG A 89 42.17 27.05 22.99
#